data_AF-A0A8X7SF36-F1
#
_entry.id   AF-A0A8X7SF36-F1
#
_cell.length_a   1.000
_cell.length_b   1.000
_cell.length_c   1.000
_cell.angle_alpha   90.00
_cell.angle_beta   90.00
_cell.angle_gamma   90.00
#
_symmetry.space_group_name_H-M   'P 1'
#
loop_
_entity.id
_entity.type
_entity.pdbx_description
1 polymer ?
#
loop_
_entity_poly.entity_id
_entity_poly.type
_entity_poly.pdbx_seq_one_letter_code
_entity_poly.pdbx_strand_id
1 'polypeptide(L)'
;MSLEQTITYLHENYYIDHVITSSIWEILQKDNPDFFKEYNKRCEVARQIATFNDLLSQQVDLMHKLREIELSHVAPVTQLQQPIDQLHHHLHHQDHIYDQWIASNDFAYMENSISSLIDPLMRINST
;
A
#
# COMPACT_ATOMS: atom_id res chain seq x y z
N MET A 1 -1.74 -13.43 -6.51
CA MET A 1 -2.95 -14.10 -6.00
C MET A 1 -2.48 -15.40 -5.38
N SER A 2 -2.70 -15.66 -4.10
CA SER A 2 -2.27 -16.94 -3.51
C SER A 2 -3.09 -18.11 -4.09
N LEU A 3 -2.64 -19.34 -3.84
CA LEU A 3 -3.42 -20.55 -4.16
C LEU A 3 -4.82 -20.47 -3.53
N GLU A 4 -4.90 -20.10 -2.25
CA GLU A 4 -6.16 -19.96 -1.52
C GLU A 4 -7.08 -18.90 -2.15
N GLN A 5 -6.54 -17.75 -2.55
CA GLN A 5 -7.31 -16.72 -3.26
C GLN A 5 -7.80 -17.22 -4.62
N THR A 6 -6.98 -18.00 -5.33
CA THR A 6 -7.34 -18.57 -6.63
C THR A 6 -8.43 -19.63 -6.50
N ILE A 7 -8.32 -20.51 -5.50
CA ILE A 7 -9.33 -21.52 -5.16
C ILE A 7 -10.65 -20.85 -4.79
N THR A 8 -10.60 -19.83 -3.94
CA THR A 8 -11.79 -19.08 -3.50
C THR A 8 -12.44 -18.38 -4.69
N TYR A 9 -11.66 -17.64 -5.47
CA TYR A 9 -12.15 -16.91 -6.64
C TYR A 9 -12.79 -17.84 -7.69
N LEU A 10 -12.15 -18.96 -8.02
CA LEU A 10 -12.66 -19.89 -9.03
C LEU A 10 -13.93 -20.62 -8.56
N HIS A 11 -14.01 -20.93 -7.27
CA HIS A 11 -15.21 -21.51 -6.70
C HIS A 11 -16.37 -20.50 -6.67
N GLU A 12 -16.12 -19.26 -6.23
CA GLU A 12 -17.16 -18.23 -6.12
C GLU A 12 -17.68 -17.74 -7.47
N ASN A 13 -16.81 -17.62 -8.49
CA ASN A 13 -17.20 -17.06 -9.79
C ASN A 13 -17.62 -18.13 -10.80
N TYR A 14 -17.09 -19.34 -10.69
CA TYR A 14 -17.25 -20.39 -11.71
C TYR A 14 -17.72 -21.73 -11.15
N TYR A 15 -17.98 -21.84 -9.83
CA TYR A 15 -18.39 -23.08 -9.16
C TYR A 15 -17.44 -24.26 -9.41
N ILE A 16 -16.15 -23.95 -9.63
CA ILE A 16 -15.13 -24.97 -9.83
C ILE A 16 -14.78 -25.56 -8.46
N ASP A 17 -14.81 -26.89 -8.36
CA ASP A 17 -14.48 -27.61 -7.14
C ASP A 17 -13.03 -27.36 -6.72
N HIS A 18 -12.83 -27.12 -5.43
CA HIS A 18 -11.53 -26.84 -4.84
C HIS A 18 -10.49 -27.93 -5.11
N VAL A 19 -10.93 -29.21 -5.20
CA VAL A 19 -10.07 -30.36 -5.48
C VAL A 19 -9.51 -30.28 -6.90
N ILE A 20 -10.31 -29.85 -7.87
CA ILE A 20 -9.90 -29.71 -9.27
C ILE A 20 -8.85 -28.59 -9.38
N THR A 21 -9.15 -27.42 -8.80
CA THR A 21 -8.21 -26.29 -8.81
C THR A 21 -6.89 -26.64 -8.13
N SER A 22 -6.93 -27.32 -6.99
CA SER A 22 -5.72 -27.72 -6.25
C SER A 22 -4.89 -28.72 -7.07
N SER A 23 -5.54 -29.71 -7.68
CA SER A 23 -4.88 -30.73 -8.50
C SER A 23 -4.17 -30.11 -9.72
N ILE A 24 -4.82 -29.18 -10.42
CA ILE A 24 -4.22 -28.47 -11.55
C ILE A 24 -3.04 -27.61 -11.07
N TRP A 25 -3.19 -26.93 -9.95
CA TRP A 25 -2.15 -26.10 -9.38
C TRP A 25 -0.89 -26.90 -9.00
N GLU A 26 -1.06 -28.06 -8.39
CA GLU A 26 0.04 -28.98 -8.05
C GLU A 26 0.79 -29.44 -9.31
N ILE A 27 0.07 -29.78 -10.38
CA ILE A 27 0.67 -30.17 -11.66
C ILE A 27 1.46 -29.00 -12.25
N LEU A 28 0.86 -27.80 -12.30
CA LEU A 28 1.54 -26.60 -12.81
C LEU A 28 2.82 -26.29 -12.03
N GLN A 29 2.78 -26.44 -10.71
CA GLN A 29 3.92 -26.23 -9.83
C GLN A 29 5.02 -27.26 -10.04
N LYS A 30 4.65 -28.53 -10.26
CA LYS A 30 5.59 -29.60 -10.54
C LYS A 30 6.26 -29.43 -11.91
N ASP A 31 5.50 -29.01 -12.91
CA ASP A 31 6.00 -28.87 -14.28
C ASP A 31 6.87 -27.62 -14.44
N ASN A 32 6.66 -26.57 -13.63
CA ASN A 32 7.36 -25.29 -13.74
C ASN A 32 7.87 -24.75 -12.39
N PRO A 33 8.79 -25.47 -11.71
CA PRO A 33 9.20 -25.13 -10.35
C PRO A 33 9.88 -23.76 -10.24
N ASP A 34 10.67 -23.37 -11.23
CA ASP A 34 11.39 -22.08 -11.22
C ASP A 34 10.43 -20.88 -11.35
N PHE A 35 9.39 -21.02 -12.16
CA PHE A 35 8.34 -20.01 -12.27
C PHE A 35 7.65 -19.81 -10.91
N PHE A 36 7.21 -20.90 -10.28
CA PHE A 36 6.52 -20.85 -9.00
C PHE A 36 7.39 -20.33 -7.87
N LYS A 37 8.70 -20.60 -7.90
CA LYS A 37 9.65 -20.03 -6.93
C LYS A 37 9.64 -18.50 -6.99
N GLU A 38 9.72 -17.94 -8.19
CA GLU A 38 9.71 -16.48 -8.36
C GLU A 38 8.32 -15.88 -8.12
N TYR A 39 7.26 -16.56 -8.58
CA TYR A 39 5.87 -16.19 -8.32
C TYR A 39 5.56 -16.11 -6.81
N ASN A 40 5.99 -17.11 -6.04
CA ASN A 40 5.78 -17.15 -4.59
C ASN A 40 6.48 -16.00 -3.89
N LYS A 41 7.71 -15.64 -4.30
CA LYS A 41 8.38 -14.44 -3.78
C LYS A 41 7.58 -13.18 -4.06
N ARG A 42 7.08 -13.00 -5.29
CA ARG A 42 6.24 -11.84 -5.65
C ARG A 42 4.96 -11.79 -4.81
N CYS A 43 4.33 -12.94 -4.57
CA CYS A 43 3.17 -13.02 -3.71
C CYS A 43 3.49 -12.61 -2.26
N GLU A 44 4.62 -13.06 -1.73
CA GLU A 44 5.04 -12.69 -0.38
C GLU A 44 5.34 -11.19 -0.26
N VAL A 45 6.02 -10.60 -1.25
CA VAL A 45 6.25 -9.16 -1.30
C VAL A 45 4.92 -8.40 -1.35
N ALA A 46 3.98 -8.82 -2.20
CA ALA A 46 2.66 -8.20 -2.27
C ALA A 46 1.90 -8.30 -0.93
N ARG A 47 2.00 -9.43 -0.23
CA ARG A 47 1.42 -9.63 1.11
C ARG A 47 2.03 -8.67 2.12
N GLN A 48 3.35 -8.52 2.11
CA GLN A 48 4.06 -7.60 3.02
C GLN A 48 3.67 -6.14 2.76
N ILE A 49 3.53 -5.74 1.50
CA ILE A 49 3.06 -4.40 1.13
C ILE A 49 1.63 -4.18 1.63
N ALA A 50 0.73 -5.15 1.45
CA ALA A 50 -0.65 -5.05 1.93
C ALA A 50 -0.69 -4.88 3.46
N THR A 51 0.05 -5.71 4.21
CA THR A 51 0.16 -5.57 5.67
C THR A 51 0.71 -4.21 6.08
N PHE A 52 1.72 -3.71 5.38
CA PHE A 52 2.31 -2.41 5.68
C PHE A 52 1.30 -1.28 5.44
N ASN A 53 0.55 -1.33 4.34
CA ASN A 53 -0.50 -0.35 4.06
C ASN A 53 -1.62 -0.38 5.11
N ASP A 54 -2.02 -1.56 5.58
CA ASP A 54 -3.00 -1.69 6.67
C ASP A 54 -2.49 -1.08 7.98
N LEU A 55 -1.19 -1.23 8.28
CA LEU A 55 -0.57 -0.61 9.46
C LEU A 55 -0.51 0.91 9.32
N LEU A 56 -0.16 1.42 8.14
CA LEU A 56 -0.19 2.86 7.86
C LEU A 56 -1.60 3.44 8.03
N SER A 57 -2.63 2.74 7.54
CA SER A 57 -4.02 3.16 7.72
C SER A 57 -4.39 3.24 9.20
N GLN A 58 -4.04 2.21 9.98
CA GLN A 58 -4.27 2.20 11.42
C GLN A 58 -3.52 3.34 12.15
N GLN A 59 -2.30 3.65 11.72
CA GLN A 59 -1.54 4.77 12.28
C GLN A 59 -2.23 6.11 12.00
N VAL A 60 -2.70 6.33 10.77
CA VAL A 60 -3.45 7.54 10.40
C VAL A 60 -4.72 7.66 11.25
N ASP A 61 -5.48 6.58 11.41
CA ASP A 61 -6.69 6.58 12.25
C ASP A 61 -6.38 6.92 13.72
N LEU A 62 -5.28 6.41 14.27
CA LEU A 62 -4.83 6.74 15.63
C LEU A 62 -4.43 8.21 15.76
N MET A 63 -3.71 8.75 14.77
CA MET A 63 -3.33 10.16 14.75
C MET A 63 -4.56 11.08 14.68
N HIS A 64 -5.58 10.71 13.90
CA HIS A 64 -6.84 11.44 13.87
C HIS A 64 -7.56 11.42 15.23
N LYS A 65 -7.66 10.25 15.87
CA LYS A 65 -8.27 10.12 17.21
C LYS A 65 -7.53 10.94 18.26
N LEU A 66 -6.19 10.95 18.25
CA LEU A 66 -5.40 11.76 19.17
C LEU A 66 -5.66 13.26 18.98
N ARG A 67 -5.69 13.73 17.72
CA ARG A 67 -6.03 15.13 17.41
C ARG A 67 -7.41 15.51 17.91
N GLU A 68 -8.41 14.65 17.72
CA GLU A 68 -9.77 14.89 18.21
C GLU A 68 -9.81 14.98 19.75
N ILE A 69 -9.06 14.13 20.46
CA ILE A 69 -8.93 14.18 21.92
C ILE A 69 -8.29 15.49 22.36
N GLU A 70 -7.19 15.91 21.73
CA GLU A 70 -6.50 17.17 22.03
C GLU A 70 -7.43 18.38 21.83
N LEU A 71 -8.21 18.42 20.75
CA LEU A 71 -9.18 19.48 20.49
C LEU A 71 -10.36 19.45 21.48
N SER A 72 -10.76 18.27 21.98
CA SER A 72 -11.84 18.14 22.98
C SER A 72 -11.42 18.54 24.41
N HIS A 73 -10.11 18.53 24.70
CA HIS A 73 -9.56 18.91 26.01
C HIS A 73 -9.19 20.40 26.13
N VAL A 74 -9.39 21.20 25.09
CA VAL A 74 -9.21 22.65 25.17
C VAL A 74 -10.42 23.27 25.88
N ALA A 75 -10.31 23.43 27.21
CA ALA A 75 -11.15 24.34 27.97
C ALA A 75 -11.12 25.75 27.33
N PRO A 76 -12.19 26.57 27.43
CA PRO A 76 -12.18 27.90 26.85
C PRO A 76 -11.19 28.76 27.63
N VAL A 77 -9.96 28.87 27.13
CA VAL A 77 -8.97 29.82 27.64
C VAL A 77 -9.45 31.21 27.24
N THR A 78 -10.33 31.76 28.07
CA THR A 78 -10.53 33.20 28.13
C THR A 78 -9.34 33.74 28.91
N GLN A 79 -8.59 34.63 28.29
CA GLN A 79 -7.47 35.41 28.84
C GLN A 79 -6.10 34.70 28.87
N LEU A 80 -5.36 34.86 27.76
CA LEU A 80 -4.00 35.43 27.76
C LEU A 80 -3.66 35.80 26.31
N GLN A 81 -4.04 37.02 25.93
CA GLN A 81 -3.76 37.62 24.64
C GLN A 81 -2.26 37.99 24.59
N GLN A 82 -1.51 37.23 23.78
CA GLN A 82 -0.17 37.50 23.21
C GLN A 82 1.07 37.06 24.03
N PRO A 83 2.12 36.51 23.36
CA PRO A 83 2.50 36.72 21.96
C PRO A 83 2.35 35.46 21.07
N ILE A 84 1.27 35.43 20.28
CA ILE A 84 0.98 34.41 19.27
C ILE A 84 1.70 34.71 17.94
N ASP A 85 2.31 35.90 17.81
CA ASP A 85 2.95 36.34 16.57
C ASP A 85 4.29 35.67 16.28
N GLN A 86 4.92 35.00 17.27
CA GLN A 86 6.17 34.26 17.07
C GLN A 86 5.97 32.78 16.71
N LEU A 87 4.81 32.19 17.05
CA LEU A 87 4.50 30.80 16.71
C LEU A 87 4.12 30.65 15.21
N HIS A 88 3.50 31.68 14.62
CA HIS A 88 3.12 31.67 13.21
C HIS A 88 4.32 31.54 12.25
N HIS A 89 5.52 31.99 12.64
CA HIS A 89 6.72 31.81 11.81
C HIS A 89 7.34 30.41 11.93
N HIS A 90 7.07 29.66 13.00
CA HIS A 90 7.60 28.30 13.16
C HIS A 90 6.72 27.25 12.46
N LEU A 91 5.39 27.40 12.54
CA LEU A 91 4.46 26.45 11.90
C LEU A 91 4.58 26.48 10.36
N HIS A 92 4.73 27.68 9.78
CA HIS A 92 4.82 27.86 8.33
C HIS A 92 6.10 27.27 7.72
N HIS A 93 7.14 27.05 8.54
CA HIS A 93 8.35 26.35 8.11
C HIS A 93 8.19 24.83 8.10
N GLN A 94 7.33 24.28 8.95
CA GLN A 94 7.15 22.83 9.06
C GLN A 94 6.31 22.28 7.89
N ASP A 95 5.26 23.01 7.48
CA ASP A 95 4.49 22.66 6.28
C ASP A 95 5.35 22.73 5.01
N HIS A 96 6.22 23.75 4.91
CA HIS A 96 7.14 23.88 3.79
C HIS A 96 8.17 22.74 3.74
N ILE A 97 8.57 22.15 4.87
CA ILE A 97 9.48 21.00 4.90
C ILE A 97 8.77 19.73 4.40
N TYR A 98 7.49 19.53 4.73
CA TYR A 98 6.71 18.40 4.22
C TYR A 98 6.43 18.54 2.72
N ASP A 99 6.01 19.72 2.27
CA ASP A 99 5.75 19.99 0.86
C ASP A 99 7.03 19.89 0.02
N GLN A 100 8.17 20.31 0.57
CA GLN A 100 9.47 20.21 -0.08
C GLN A 100 10.02 18.77 -0.11
N TRP A 101 9.73 17.94 0.90
CA TRP A 101 10.08 16.52 0.88
C TRP A 101 9.23 15.71 -0.10
N ILE A 102 7.92 16.00 -0.19
CA ILE A 102 7.01 15.44 -1.20
C ILE A 102 7.47 15.82 -2.62
N ALA A 103 7.86 17.08 -2.83
CA ALA A 103 8.31 17.57 -4.13
C ALA A 103 9.73 17.14 -4.53
N SER A 104 10.61 16.87 -3.54
CA SER A 104 12.00 16.48 -3.78
C SER A 104 12.23 14.97 -3.88
N ASN A 105 11.28 14.15 -3.43
CA ASN A 105 11.34 12.71 -3.68
C ASN A 105 10.89 12.43 -5.11
N ASP A 106 11.86 12.25 -6.00
CA ASP A 106 11.70 11.79 -7.38
C ASP A 106 11.06 10.38 -7.45
N PHE A 107 9.78 10.26 -7.09
CA PHE A 107 8.97 9.06 -7.34
C PHE A 107 8.82 8.77 -8.84
N ALA A 108 9.08 9.75 -9.70
CA ALA A 108 9.13 9.62 -11.15
C ALA A 108 10.20 8.63 -11.66
N TYR A 109 11.23 8.34 -10.86
CA TYR A 109 12.25 7.35 -11.24
C TYR A 109 11.77 5.90 -11.02
N MET A 110 10.91 5.68 -10.01
CA MET A 110 10.34 4.35 -9.72
C MET A 110 9.19 4.00 -10.66
N GLU A 111 8.40 5.00 -11.10
CA GLU A 111 7.30 4.80 -12.04
C GLU A 111 7.78 4.41 -13.45
N ASN A 112 8.91 4.98 -13.90
CA ASN A 112 9.57 4.56 -15.15
C ASN A 112 10.19 3.16 -15.05
N SER A 113 10.71 2.78 -13.88
CA SER A 113 11.25 1.44 -13.65
C SER A 113 10.14 0.37 -13.73
N ILE A 114 8.98 0.65 -13.13
CA ILE A 114 7.80 -0.23 -13.17
C ILE A 114 7.18 -0.26 -14.57
N SER A 115 7.09 0.89 -15.26
CA SER A 115 6.55 0.97 -16.63
C SER A 115 7.43 0.20 -17.64
N SER A 116 8.76 0.30 -17.53
CA SER A 116 9.69 -0.45 -18.40
C SER A 116 9.65 -1.97 -18.20
N LEU A 117 9.15 -2.42 -17.04
CA LEU A 117 8.99 -3.84 -16.70
C LEU A 117 7.66 -4.42 -17.23
N ILE A 118 6.66 -3.57 -17.50
CA ILE A 118 5.33 -3.97 -17.97
C ILE A 118 5.25 -3.94 -19.51
N ASP A 119 5.95 -3.03 -20.17
CA ASP A 119 5.94 -2.87 -21.63
C ASP A 119 6.31 -4.13 -22.44
N PRO A 120 7.28 -4.98 -22.02
CA PRO A 120 7.59 -6.21 -22.74
C PRO A 120 6.51 -7.27 -22.61
N LEU A 121 5.73 -7.28 -21.52
CA LEU A 121 4.70 -8.29 -21.25
C LEU A 121 3.40 -8.02 -22.01
N MET A 122 3.14 -6.77 -22.41
CA MET A 122 1.98 -6.40 -23.22
C MET A 122 2.19 -6.60 -24.72
N ARG A 123 3.43 -6.82 -25.19
CA ARG A 123 3.74 -6.99 -26.62
C ARG A 123 3.71 -8.45 -27.11
N ILE A 124 3.51 -9.42 -26.21
CA ILE A 124 3.47 -10.86 -26.55
C ILE A 124 2.04 -11.34 -26.87
N ASN A 125 1.01 -10.50 -26.65
CA ASN A 125 -0.40 -10.89 -26.81
C ASN A 125 -1.11 -10.29 -28.04
N SER A 126 -0.37 -9.81 -29.03
CA SER A 126 -0.96 -9.29 -30.28
C SER A 126 -0.31 -9.93 -31.51
N THR A 127 -0.64 -11.20 -31.76
CA THR A 127 -0.66 -11.79 -33.11
C THR A 127 -2.08 -11.75 -33.64
#